data_AF-A0A3D0UW54-F1
#
_entry.id   AF-A0A3D0UW54-F1
#
_cell.length_a   1.000
_cell.length_b   1.000
_cell.length_c   1.000
_cell.angle_alpha   90.00
_cell.angle_beta   90.00
_cell.angle_gamma   90.00
#
_symmetry.space_group_name_H-M   'P 1'
#
loop_
_entity.id
_entity.type
_entity.pdbx_description
1 polymer ?
#
loop_
_entity_poly.entity_id
_entity_poly.type
_entity_poly.pdbx_seq_one_letter_code
_entity_poly.pdbx_strand_id
1 'polypeptide(L)' 'MKREQHQKTSTIFDFKQKSFDFIVEEKLPFKLTGKGDALFVLFEKQNKTTMDVINFLCKEFHISRMTLGVA' A
#
# COMPACT_ATOMS: atom_id res chain seq x y z
N MET A 1 -20.51 29.64 36.80
CA MET A 1 -19.65 28.62 36.13
C MET A 1 -20.56 27.64 35.39
N LYS A 2 -20.76 27.84 34.09
CA LYS A 2 -21.48 26.88 33.23
C LYS A 2 -20.47 25.85 32.75
N ARG A 3 -20.70 24.57 33.04
CA ARG A 3 -19.90 23.46 32.50
C ARG A 3 -20.30 23.28 31.04
N GLU A 4 -19.40 23.58 30.13
CA GLU A 4 -19.56 23.27 28.71
C GLU A 4 -19.58 21.74 28.55
N GLN A 5 -20.76 21.19 28.32
CA GLN A 5 -20.92 19.78 27.98
C GLN A 5 -20.34 19.59 26.58
N HIS A 6 -19.15 18.97 26.50
CA HIS A 6 -18.64 18.44 25.25
C HIS A 6 -19.58 17.34 24.77
N GLN A 7 -20.43 17.67 23.80
CA GLN A 7 -21.24 16.72 23.06
C GLN A 7 -20.28 15.77 22.33
N LYS A 8 -20.08 14.58 22.90
CA LYS A 8 -19.35 13.49 22.27
C LYS A 8 -20.19 12.99 21.10
N THR A 9 -19.88 13.46 19.89
CA THR A 9 -20.51 12.97 18.66
C THR A 9 -20.25 11.48 18.54
N SER A 10 -21.28 10.66 18.78
CA SER A 10 -21.24 9.21 18.55
C SER A 10 -21.40 8.93 17.05
N THR A 11 -20.47 9.40 16.24
CA THR A 11 -20.38 8.94 14.85
C THR A 11 -19.67 7.60 14.86
N ILE A 12 -20.45 6.52 14.76
CA ILE A 12 -19.93 5.20 14.41
C ILE A 12 -19.47 5.31 12.96
N PHE A 13 -18.19 5.66 12.77
CA PHE A 13 -17.55 5.64 11.45
C PHE A 13 -16.76 4.35 11.34
N ASP A 14 -17.28 3.42 10.54
CA ASP A 14 -16.65 2.13 10.30
C ASP A 14 -15.70 2.23 9.11
N PHE A 15 -14.43 2.44 9.41
CA PHE A 15 -13.38 2.59 8.41
C PHE A 15 -12.90 1.22 7.88
N LYS A 16 -12.62 1.13 6.56
CA LYS A 16 -12.06 -0.05 5.87
C LYS A 16 -12.87 -1.35 6.05
N GLN A 17 -14.21 -1.27 6.00
CA GLN A 17 -15.05 -2.47 6.11
C GLN A 17 -14.85 -3.43 4.94
N LYS A 18 -14.63 -2.91 3.73
CA LYS A 18 -14.29 -3.66 2.53
C LYS A 18 -13.04 -3.07 1.88
N SER A 19 -12.30 -3.88 1.13
CA SER A 19 -11.03 -3.42 0.54
C SER A 19 -11.19 -2.31 -0.49
N PHE A 20 -12.34 -2.24 -1.16
CA PHE A 20 -12.65 -1.15 -2.08
C PHE A 20 -13.05 0.15 -1.36
N ASP A 21 -13.27 0.13 -0.04
CA ASP A 21 -13.50 1.35 0.75
C ASP A 21 -12.18 2.09 1.04
N PHE A 22 -11.03 1.49 0.69
CA PHE A 22 -9.72 2.04 0.97
C PHE A 22 -8.71 1.73 -0.15
N ILE A 23 -8.58 2.69 -1.05
CA ILE A 23 -7.66 2.65 -2.19
C ILE A 23 -6.40 3.45 -1.82
N VAL A 24 -5.23 2.86 -2.07
CA VAL A 24 -3.93 3.50 -1.86
C VAL A 24 -3.17 3.48 -3.17
N GLU A 25 -2.66 4.64 -3.56
CA GLU A 25 -1.74 4.80 -4.69
C GLU A 25 -0.37 5.23 -4.14
N GLU A 26 0.68 4.51 -4.55
CA GLU A 26 2.05 4.86 -4.20
C GLU A 26 2.55 6.00 -5.10
N LYS A 27 3.13 7.03 -4.49
CA LYS A 27 3.77 8.14 -5.21
C LYS A 27 5.28 8.10 -4.95
N LEU A 28 6.05 7.77 -5.99
CA LEU A 28 7.50 7.83 -5.92
C LEU A 28 7.95 9.29 -5.65
N PRO A 29 8.91 9.51 -4.74
CA PRO A 29 9.43 10.86 -4.45
C PRO A 29 10.35 11.40 -5.55
N PHE A 30 10.52 10.67 -6.66
CA PHE A 30 11.35 11.01 -7.80
C PHE A 30 10.72 10.50 -9.10
N LYS A 31 11.19 11.05 -10.23
CA LYS A 31 10.78 10.63 -11.57
C LYS A 31 11.73 9.53 -12.09
N LEU A 32 11.17 8.48 -12.68
CA LEU A 32 11.97 7.46 -13.36
C LEU A 32 12.65 8.03 -14.60
N THR A 33 13.95 7.77 -14.74
CA THR A 33 14.78 8.24 -15.85
C THR A 33 14.67 7.34 -17.09
N GLY A 34 14.18 6.12 -16.93
CA GLY A 34 14.16 5.08 -17.97
C GLY A 34 15.54 4.44 -18.23
N LYS A 35 16.53 4.68 -17.37
CA LYS A 35 17.89 4.11 -17.47
C LYS A 35 18.37 3.61 -16.11
N GLY A 36 19.12 2.51 -16.11
CA GLY A 36 19.75 1.96 -14.91
C GLY A 36 19.68 0.43 -14.86
N ASP A 37 20.24 -0.14 -13.81
CA ASP A 37 20.32 -1.60 -13.61
C ASP A 37 19.08 -2.18 -12.92
N ALA A 38 18.16 -1.31 -12.45
CA ALA A 38 16.95 -1.69 -11.75
C ALA A 38 15.69 -1.47 -12.59
N LEU A 39 14.80 -2.46 -12.59
CA LEU A 39 13.46 -2.36 -13.16
C LEU A 39 12.46 -1.98 -12.06
N PHE A 40 11.82 -0.83 -12.21
CA PHE A 40 10.73 -0.40 -11.34
C PHE A 40 9.39 -0.90 -11.90
N VAL A 41 8.61 -1.56 -11.05
CA VAL A 41 7.29 -2.12 -11.42
C VAL A 41 6.25 -1.53 -10.49
N LEU A 42 5.31 -0.78 -11.05
CA LEU A 42 4.08 -0.42 -10.37
C LEU A 42 3.07 -1.56 -10.59
N PHE A 43 2.44 -2.03 -9.51
CA PHE A 43 1.43 -3.08 -9.59
C PHE A 43 0.27 -2.76 -8.65
N GLU A 44 -0.91 -3.28 -9.01
CA GLU A 44 -2.11 -3.19 -8.18
C GLU A 44 -2.33 -4.52 -7.46
N LYS A 45 -2.81 -4.46 -6.21
CA LYS A 45 -3.19 -5.64 -5.44
C LYS A 45 -4.45 -5.40 -4.63
N GLN A 46 -5.30 -6.41 -4.56
CA GLN A 46 -6.48 -6.44 -3.71
C GLN A 46 -6.47 -7.70 -2.84
N ASN A 47 -6.77 -7.54 -1.54
CA ASN A 47 -6.81 -8.65 -0.57
C ASN A 47 -5.55 -9.54 -0.58
N LYS A 48 -4.40 -8.95 -0.93
CA LYS A 48 -3.09 -9.58 -0.93
C LYS A 48 -2.11 -8.71 -0.17
N THR A 49 -1.19 -9.35 0.52
CA THR A 49 -0.05 -8.66 1.13
C THR A 49 1.00 -8.37 0.06
N THR A 50 1.91 -7.45 0.37
CA THR A 50 3.07 -7.18 -0.48
C THR A 50 3.95 -8.43 -0.61
N MET A 51 4.07 -9.23 0.46
CA MET A 51 4.86 -10.48 0.44
C MET A 51 4.24 -11.56 -0.43
N ASP A 52 2.91 -11.66 -0.53
CA ASP A 52 2.26 -12.60 -1.47
C ASP A 52 2.66 -12.31 -2.92
N VAL A 53 2.69 -11.03 -3.28
CA VAL A 53 3.11 -10.59 -4.62
C VAL A 53 4.60 -10.84 -4.82
N ILE A 54 5.45 -10.50 -3.84
CA ILE A 54 6.89 -10.75 -3.94
C ILE A 54 7.19 -12.24 -4.11
N ASN A 55 6.57 -13.11 -3.32
CA ASN A 55 6.80 -14.55 -3.40
C ASN A 55 6.37 -15.10 -4.77
N PHE A 56 5.25 -14.60 -5.30
CA PHE A 56 4.83 -14.91 -6.67
C PHE A 56 5.89 -14.47 -7.69
N LEU A 57 6.39 -13.23 -7.63
CA LEU A 57 7.42 -12.74 -8.55
C LEU A 57 8.72 -13.54 -8.46
N CYS A 58 9.20 -13.84 -7.24
CA CYS A 58 10.39 -14.67 -7.05
C CYS A 58 10.23 -16.04 -7.72
N LYS A 59 9.05 -16.66 -7.59
CA LYS A 59 8.76 -17.96 -8.18
C LYS A 59 8.71 -17.89 -9.71
N GLU A 60 7.95 -16.97 -10.27
CA GLU A 60 7.72 -16.91 -11.72
C GLU A 60 8.98 -16.48 -12.48
N PHE A 61 9.71 -15.49 -11.96
CA PHE A 61 10.92 -14.96 -12.60
C PHE A 61 12.20 -15.67 -12.17
N HIS A 62 12.11 -16.65 -11.26
CA HIS A 62 13.26 -17.39 -10.74
C HIS A 62 14.35 -16.46 -10.15
N ILE A 63 13.92 -15.37 -9.50
CA ILE A 63 14.78 -14.38 -8.87
C ILE A 63 14.79 -14.53 -7.34
N SER A 64 15.90 -14.13 -6.72
CA SER A 64 16.03 -14.15 -5.27
C SER A 64 15.30 -12.97 -4.63
N ARG A 65 14.73 -13.20 -3.43
CA ARG A 65 14.15 -12.11 -2.61
C ARG A 65 15.14 -10.97 -2.36
N MET A 66 16.43 -11.27 -2.31
CA MET A 66 17.50 -10.30 -2.05
C MET A 66 17.72 -9.30 -3.20
N THR A 67 17.20 -9.58 -4.40
CA THR A 67 17.32 -8.67 -5.55
C THR A 67 16.13 -7.72 -5.69
N LEU A 68 15.16 -7.78 -4.76
CA LEU A 68 13.92 -7.00 -4.80
C LEU A 68 13.88 -5.97 -3.67
N GLY A 69 13.69 -4.70 -4.04
CA GLY A 69 13.32 -3.62 -3.13
C GLY A 69 11.83 -3.31 -3.22
N VAL A 70 11.22 -2.93 -2.09
CA VAL A 70 9.84 -2.40 -2.04
C VAL A 70 9.82 -1.18 -1.13
N ALA A 71 9.04 -0.17 -1.50
CA ALA A 71 8.85 1.08 -0.77
C ALA A 71 7.51 1.10 0.00
#